data_AF-A0A0H4T3J8-F1
#
_entry.id   AF-A0A0H4T3J8-F1
#
_cell.length_a   1.000
_cell.length_b   1.000
_cell.length_c   1.000
_cell.angle_alpha   90.00
_cell.angle_beta   90.00
_cell.angle_gamma   90.00
#
_symmetry.space_group_name_H-M   'P 1'
#
loop_
_entity.id
_entity.type
_entity.pdbx_description
1 polymer ?
#
loop_
_entity_poly.entity_id
_entity_poly.type
_entity_poly.pdbx_seq_one_letter_code
_entity_poly.pdbx_strand_id
1 'polypeptide(L)'
;MAKLDIIICLGKSINKDGSLDRILSQRVELAFKLATKNNIPLILSGGKSHKRFLEKFPSSESSAMLSYLKQNYPETDLNVILEEKGESTIHQLCIIKNKLLIPKKYFRVGLVTDEIHIKRAIITTEWILGDQFKIVGFGSPLTLRGKGREKFISREEEKYDLTINKLFKKYQKGDDRGLLEFDKRFRVSTKKHIKSGGNPNTILHKIT
;
A
#
# COMPACT_ATOMS: atom_id res chain seq x y z
N MET A 1 -20.42 4.14 12.41
CA MET A 1 -19.48 3.35 11.57
C MET A 1 -19.38 1.95 12.13
N ALA A 2 -19.29 0.91 11.29
CA ALA A 2 -19.08 -0.45 11.78
C ALA A 2 -17.72 -0.55 12.51
N LYS A 3 -17.67 -1.28 13.63
CA LYS A 3 -16.43 -1.52 14.39
C LYS A 3 -15.40 -2.21 13.49
N LEU A 4 -14.22 -1.61 13.33
CA LEU A 4 -13.06 -2.17 12.63
C LEU A 4 -12.26 -3.07 13.57
N ASP A 5 -11.56 -4.06 13.01
CA ASP A 5 -10.67 -4.96 13.75
C ASP A 5 -9.20 -4.47 13.68
N ILE A 6 -8.82 -3.82 12.58
CA ILE A 6 -7.44 -3.38 12.31
C ILE A 6 -7.40 -2.23 11.30
N ILE A 7 -6.36 -1.41 11.38
CA ILE A 7 -5.99 -0.42 10.36
C ILE A 7 -4.73 -0.87 9.60
N ILE A 8 -4.73 -0.75 8.28
CA ILE A 8 -3.55 -0.92 7.42
C ILE A 8 -3.22 0.44 6.78
N CYS A 9 -2.02 0.95 7.02
CA CYS A 9 -1.46 2.12 6.35
C CYS A 9 -0.50 1.66 5.25
N LEU A 10 -0.85 1.96 4.00
CA LEU A 10 0.00 1.68 2.85
C LEU A 10 1.09 2.75 2.72
N GLY A 11 2.33 2.26 2.66
CA GLY A 11 3.54 3.03 2.48
C GLY A 11 3.61 3.76 1.14
N LYS A 12 4.66 4.56 1.03
CA LYS A 12 5.04 5.32 -0.15
C LYS A 12 6.55 5.53 -0.08
N SER A 13 7.15 5.83 -1.23
CA SER A 13 8.56 6.22 -1.28
C SER A 13 8.89 7.30 -0.26
N ILE A 14 9.91 7.04 0.55
CA ILE A 14 10.50 7.97 1.50
C ILE A 14 11.52 8.90 0.82
N ASN A 15 11.85 10.00 1.49
CA ASN A 15 12.88 10.94 1.04
C ASN A 15 14.27 10.30 1.07
N LYS A 16 15.22 10.96 0.39
CA LYS A 16 16.60 10.47 0.31
C LYS A 16 17.32 10.44 1.66
N ASP A 17 16.85 11.19 2.64
CA ASP A 17 17.37 11.26 4.01
C ASP A 17 16.67 10.28 4.97
N GLY A 18 15.78 9.42 4.44
CA GLY A 18 14.99 8.47 5.23
C GLY A 18 13.73 9.07 5.87
N SER A 19 13.48 10.38 5.72
CA SER A 19 12.28 11.02 6.26
C SER A 19 11.03 10.74 5.43
N LEU A 20 9.85 10.91 6.02
CA LEU A 20 8.58 10.85 5.30
C LEU A 20 8.38 12.11 4.47
N ASP A 21 7.85 11.98 3.25
CA ASP A 21 7.28 13.13 2.57
C ASP A 21 5.93 13.52 3.20
N ARG A 22 5.43 14.71 2.85
CA ARG A 22 4.18 15.25 3.41
C ARG A 22 2.97 14.34 3.16
N ILE A 23 2.94 13.63 2.03
CA ILE A 23 1.83 12.74 1.70
C ILE A 23 1.85 11.54 2.64
N LEU A 24 3.03 10.93 2.81
CA LEU A 24 3.19 9.76 3.67
C LEU A 24 2.98 10.11 5.14
N SER A 25 3.46 11.26 5.62
CA SER A 25 3.20 11.71 6.99
C SER A 25 1.69 11.87 7.26
N GLN A 26 0.96 12.50 6.33
CA GLN A 26 -0.50 12.66 6.45
C GLN A 26 -1.26 11.32 6.48
N ARG A 27 -0.82 10.32 5.72
CA ARG A 27 -1.39 8.96 5.79
C ARG A 27 -1.14 8.33 7.14
N VAL A 28 0.10 8.42 7.64
CA VAL A 28 0.51 7.84 8.93
C VAL A 28 -0.26 8.49 10.08
N GLU A 29 -0.38 9.82 10.10
CA GLU A 29 -1.18 10.53 11.10
C GLU A 29 -2.66 10.12 11.08
N LEU A 30 -3.26 10.00 9.89
CA LEU A 30 -4.65 9.55 9.76
C LEU A 30 -4.83 8.12 10.27
N ALA A 31 -3.92 7.22 9.89
CA ALA A 31 -3.96 5.83 10.34
C ALA A 31 -3.79 5.70 11.86
N PHE A 32 -2.87 6.46 12.44
CA PHE A 32 -2.66 6.56 13.88
C PHE A 32 -3.91 7.06 14.60
N LYS A 33 -4.49 8.19 14.16
CA LYS A 33 -5.73 8.74 14.75
C LYS A 33 -6.87 7.72 14.72
N LEU A 34 -7.05 7.02 13.60
CA LEU A 34 -8.09 5.99 13.46
C LEU A 34 -7.83 4.80 14.39
N ALA A 35 -6.61 4.29 14.44
CA ALA A 35 -6.25 3.13 15.26
C ALA A 35 -6.40 3.44 16.76
N THR A 36 -5.86 4.58 17.22
CA THR A 36 -5.95 5.04 18.61
C THR A 36 -7.39 5.31 19.03
N LYS A 37 -8.18 6.02 18.20
CA LYS A 37 -9.59 6.31 18.50
C LYS A 37 -10.44 5.04 18.69
N ASN A 38 -10.12 3.97 17.98
CA ASN A 38 -10.86 2.72 18.05
C ASN A 38 -10.22 1.69 19.00
N ASN A 39 -9.05 2.01 19.58
CA ASN A 39 -8.23 1.08 20.37
C ASN A 39 -7.99 -0.25 19.64
N ILE A 40 -7.51 -0.18 18.39
CA ILE A 40 -7.22 -1.33 17.52
C ILE A 40 -5.79 -1.29 16.97
N PRO A 41 -5.22 -2.43 16.56
CA PRO A 41 -3.87 -2.46 16.01
C PRO A 41 -3.72 -1.65 14.70
N LEU A 42 -2.49 -1.20 14.44
CA LEU A 42 -2.09 -0.52 13.22
C LEU A 42 -1.00 -1.32 12.50
N ILE A 43 -1.24 -1.71 11.25
CA ILE A 43 -0.22 -2.23 10.35
C ILE A 43 0.37 -1.07 9.56
N LEU A 44 1.68 -0.89 9.65
CA LEU A 44 2.45 -0.05 8.75
C LEU A 44 3.08 -0.96 7.70
N SER A 45 2.67 -0.85 6.43
CA SER A 45 3.16 -1.72 5.35
C SER A 45 3.93 -0.93 4.33
N GLY A 46 5.15 -1.37 4.05
CA GLY A 46 6.01 -0.72 3.07
C GLY A 46 7.42 -1.30 3.16
N GLY A 47 7.85 -1.94 2.08
CA GLY A 47 9.14 -2.62 2.05
C GLY A 47 10.34 -1.69 1.89
N LYS A 48 11.47 -2.27 1.49
CA LYS A 48 12.68 -1.52 1.18
C LYS A 48 12.50 -0.64 -0.06
N SER A 49 12.67 0.67 0.09
CA SER A 49 12.76 1.63 -1.00
C SER A 49 13.93 1.25 -1.94
N HIS A 50 13.82 1.61 -3.22
CA HIS A 50 14.72 1.27 -4.33
C HIS A 50 16.17 0.89 -3.92
N LYS A 51 16.68 -0.25 -4.39
CA LYS A 51 18.03 -0.80 -4.05
C LYS A 51 19.19 0.21 -4.05
N ARG A 52 19.15 1.28 -4.85
CA ARG A 52 20.18 2.34 -4.88
C ARG A 52 20.22 3.22 -3.61
N PHE A 53 19.18 3.17 -2.77
CA PHE A 53 19.11 3.89 -1.50
C PHE A 53 19.58 3.05 -0.31
N LEU A 54 19.67 1.73 -0.47
CA LEU A 54 19.99 0.78 0.61
C LEU A 54 21.41 0.88 1.13
N GLU A 55 22.33 1.46 0.36
CA GLU A 55 23.70 1.70 0.81
C GLU A 55 23.80 2.88 1.79
N LYS A 56 22.81 3.78 1.83
CA LYS A 56 22.79 4.95 2.74
C LYS A 56 21.72 4.88 3.84
N PHE A 57 20.60 4.19 3.61
CA PHE A 57 19.51 4.10 4.58
C PHE A 57 18.96 2.67 4.64
N PRO A 58 19.27 1.89 5.69
CA PRO A 58 18.85 0.49 5.78
C PRO A 58 17.36 0.32 6.12
N SER A 59 16.62 1.40 6.37
CA SER A 59 15.22 1.36 6.82
C SER A 59 14.23 1.06 5.68
N SER A 60 13.22 0.25 5.99
CA SER A 60 12.03 0.10 5.15
C SER A 60 11.13 1.33 5.25
N GLU A 61 10.19 1.49 4.30
CA GLU A 61 9.16 2.53 4.39
C GLU A 61 8.38 2.39 5.71
N SER A 62 8.01 1.18 6.11
CA SER A 62 7.29 0.95 7.38
C SER A 62 8.11 1.24 8.63
N SER A 63 9.41 1.00 8.61
CA SER A 63 10.32 1.40 9.70
C SER A 63 10.39 2.93 9.82
N ALA A 64 10.47 3.65 8.70
CA ALA A 64 10.43 5.11 8.70
C ALA A 64 9.09 5.65 9.23
N MET A 65 7.97 5.01 8.85
CA MET A 65 6.64 5.35 9.38
C MET A 65 6.56 5.16 10.90
N LEU A 66 7.14 4.09 11.45
CA LEU A 66 7.18 3.86 12.90
C LEU A 66 8.05 4.90 13.61
N SER A 67 9.23 5.21 13.08
CA SER A 67 10.11 6.25 13.64
C SER A 67 9.40 7.60 13.70
N TYR A 68 8.66 7.95 12.64
CA TYR A 68 7.85 9.16 12.63
C TYR A 68 6.79 9.16 13.75
N LEU A 69 6.07 8.05 13.97
CA LEU A 69 5.10 7.96 15.05
C LEU A 69 5.75 8.08 16.43
N LYS A 70 6.86 7.39 16.68
CA LYS A 70 7.59 7.46 17.96
C LYS A 70 8.08 8.87 18.27
N GLN A 71 8.51 9.61 17.26
CA GLN A 71 8.97 10.99 17.43
C GLN A 71 7.82 11.97 17.73
N ASN A 72 6.68 11.82 17.07
CA ASN A 72 5.57 12.78 17.16
C ASN A 72 4.53 12.41 18.23
N TYR A 73 4.48 11.15 18.65
CA TYR A 73 3.53 10.61 19.61
C TYR A 73 4.21 9.66 20.60
N PRO A 74 5.21 10.11 21.38
CA PRO A 74 6.03 9.23 22.23
C PRO A 74 5.24 8.50 23.32
N GLU A 75 4.15 9.09 23.80
CA GLU A 75 3.34 8.56 24.91
C GLU A 75 2.28 7.51 24.48
N THR A 76 2.32 7.05 23.22
CA THR A 76 1.31 6.12 22.72
C THR A 76 1.68 4.65 22.96
N ASP A 77 0.76 3.90 23.57
CA ASP A 77 0.85 2.43 23.69
C ASP A 77 0.11 1.70 22.54
N LEU A 78 0.04 2.33 21.38
CA LEU A 78 -0.63 1.74 20.22
C LEU A 78 0.13 0.49 19.76
N ASN A 79 -0.57 -0.64 19.62
CA ASN A 79 0.00 -1.85 19.02
C ASN A 79 0.26 -1.65 17.53
N VAL A 80 1.52 -1.37 17.17
CA VAL A 80 1.98 -1.18 15.79
C VAL A 80 2.69 -2.44 15.28
N ILE A 81 2.24 -2.94 14.13
CA ILE A 81 2.80 -4.10 13.43
C ILE A 81 3.47 -3.62 12.15
N LEU A 82 4.70 -4.07 11.88
CA LEU A 82 5.42 -3.71 10.66
C LEU A 82 5.33 -4.82 9.61
N GLU A 83 5.09 -4.42 8.37
CA GLU A 83 5.25 -5.27 7.19
C GLU A 83 6.30 -4.65 6.27
N GLU A 84 7.50 -5.23 6.27
CA GLU A 84 8.69 -4.66 5.62
C GLU A 84 9.15 -5.45 4.37
N LYS A 85 8.45 -6.52 4.01
CA LYS A 85 8.90 -7.51 3.01
C LYS A 85 8.25 -7.30 1.65
N GLY A 86 7.08 -6.68 1.61
CA GLY A 86 6.32 -6.46 0.39
C GLY A 86 7.05 -5.55 -0.59
N GLU A 87 7.13 -6.00 -1.84
CA GLU A 87 7.80 -5.28 -2.95
C GLU A 87 6.81 -4.51 -3.84
N SER A 88 5.51 -4.71 -3.60
CA SER A 88 4.40 -4.09 -4.33
C SER A 88 3.14 -4.16 -3.45
N THR A 89 2.11 -3.38 -3.78
CA THR A 89 0.82 -3.44 -3.07
C THR A 89 0.21 -4.84 -3.07
N ILE A 90 0.30 -5.58 -4.18
CA ILE A 90 -0.20 -6.96 -4.24
C ILE A 90 0.59 -7.84 -3.27
N HIS A 91 1.92 -7.79 -3.33
CA HIS A 91 2.77 -8.61 -2.47
C HIS A 91 2.56 -8.28 -0.98
N GLN A 92 2.48 -6.99 -0.63
CA GLN A 92 2.17 -6.49 0.71
C GLN A 92 0.85 -7.06 1.22
N LEU A 93 -0.23 -6.93 0.45
CA LEU A 93 -1.56 -7.40 0.84
C LEU A 93 -1.63 -8.93 0.98
N CYS A 94 -0.97 -9.68 0.09
CA CYS A 94 -0.88 -11.14 0.23
C CYS A 94 -0.13 -11.56 1.51
N ILE A 95 0.94 -10.84 1.89
CA ILE A 95 1.66 -11.09 3.15
C ILE A 95 0.74 -10.78 4.33
N ILE A 96 0.10 -9.61 4.34
CA ILE A 96 -0.77 -9.16 5.43
C ILE A 96 -1.94 -10.12 5.60
N LYS A 97 -2.61 -10.52 4.51
CA LYS A 97 -3.71 -11.52 4.52
C LYS A 97 -3.30 -12.79 5.25
N ASN A 98 -2.22 -13.41 4.79
CA ASN A 98 -1.85 -14.77 5.18
C ASN A 98 -1.11 -14.84 6.51
N LYS A 99 -0.35 -13.81 6.87
CA LYS A 99 0.48 -13.80 8.09
C LYS A 99 -0.14 -13.07 9.26
N LEU A 100 -1.08 -12.15 9.00
CA LEU A 100 -1.66 -11.29 10.03
C LEU A 100 -3.17 -11.42 10.10
N LEU A 101 -3.89 -11.15 9.01
CA LEU A 101 -5.35 -11.02 9.05
C LEU A 101 -6.06 -12.35 9.32
N ILE A 102 -5.78 -13.40 8.54
CA ILE A 102 -6.40 -14.72 8.72
C ILE A 102 -6.03 -15.32 10.09
N PRO A 103 -4.73 -15.40 10.50
CA PRO A 103 -4.38 -16.01 11.78
C PRO A 103 -4.97 -15.28 12.99
N LYS A 104 -5.12 -13.95 12.92
CA LYS A 104 -5.68 -13.14 14.00
C LYS A 104 -7.20 -12.90 13.89
N LYS A 105 -7.86 -13.46 12.87
CA LYS A 105 -9.30 -13.30 12.61
C LYS A 105 -9.73 -11.83 12.46
N TYR A 106 -8.90 -11.00 11.83
CA TYR A 106 -9.22 -9.61 11.54
C TYR A 106 -9.91 -9.51 10.17
N PHE A 107 -11.24 -9.43 10.17
CA PHE A 107 -12.04 -9.46 8.94
C PHE A 107 -12.60 -8.09 8.56
N ARG A 108 -12.56 -7.10 9.45
CA ARG A 108 -13.01 -5.73 9.21
C ARG A 108 -11.81 -4.80 9.18
N VAL A 109 -11.38 -4.44 7.98
CA VAL A 109 -10.09 -3.80 7.74
C VAL A 109 -10.30 -2.34 7.33
N GLY A 110 -9.71 -1.41 8.07
CA GLY A 110 -9.53 -0.04 7.63
C GLY A 110 -8.30 0.06 6.74
N LEU A 111 -8.43 0.59 5.52
CA LEU A 111 -7.32 0.80 4.60
C LEU A 111 -7.03 2.30 4.47
N VAL A 112 -5.82 2.71 4.80
CA VAL A 112 -5.39 4.11 4.74
C VAL A 112 -4.38 4.30 3.62
N THR A 113 -4.69 5.23 2.72
CA THR A 113 -3.76 5.77 1.73
C THR A 113 -4.16 7.21 1.41
N ASP A 114 -3.72 7.80 0.29
CA ASP A 114 -4.16 9.12 -0.12
C ASP A 114 -5.53 9.11 -0.85
N GLU A 115 -6.21 10.24 -0.84
CA GLU A 115 -7.55 10.42 -1.42
C GLU A 115 -7.66 10.12 -2.93
N ILE A 116 -6.57 10.20 -3.70
CA ILE A 116 -6.58 9.87 -5.13
C ILE A 116 -6.36 8.37 -5.31
N HIS A 117 -5.43 7.77 -4.57
CA HIS A 117 -5.08 6.36 -4.67
C HIS A 117 -6.15 5.43 -4.06
N ILE A 118 -6.96 5.93 -3.11
CA ILE A 118 -7.85 5.10 -2.30
C ILE A 118 -8.84 4.26 -3.13
N LYS A 119 -9.39 4.80 -4.22
CA LYS A 119 -10.34 4.09 -5.09
C LYS A 119 -9.74 2.79 -5.63
N ARG A 120 -8.51 2.85 -6.14
CA ARG A 120 -7.77 1.71 -6.67
C ARG A 120 -7.27 0.78 -5.56
N ALA A 121 -6.85 1.35 -4.44
CA ALA A 121 -6.37 0.58 -3.30
C ALA A 121 -7.48 -0.29 -2.70
N ILE A 122 -8.70 0.23 -2.53
CA ILE A 122 -9.86 -0.53 -2.03
C ILE A 122 -10.12 -1.74 -2.92
N ILE A 123 -10.35 -1.52 -4.22
CA ILE A 123 -10.73 -2.63 -5.11
C ILE A 123 -9.62 -3.67 -5.23
N THR A 124 -8.35 -3.23 -5.20
CA THR A 124 -7.20 -4.15 -5.16
C THR A 124 -7.19 -4.99 -3.89
N THR A 125 -7.52 -4.37 -2.77
CA THR A 125 -7.56 -5.01 -1.45
C THR A 125 -8.72 -6.00 -1.37
N GLU A 126 -9.91 -5.62 -1.82
CA GLU A 126 -11.07 -6.50 -1.90
C GLU A 126 -10.78 -7.72 -2.79
N TRP A 127 -10.12 -7.53 -3.93
CA TRP A 127 -9.81 -8.63 -4.83
C TRP A 127 -8.80 -9.61 -4.25
N ILE A 128 -7.79 -9.12 -3.52
CA ILE A 128 -6.77 -9.99 -2.91
C ILE A 128 -7.32 -10.68 -1.66
N LEU A 129 -7.98 -9.94 -0.79
CA LEU A 129 -8.46 -10.46 0.50
C LEU A 129 -9.65 -11.41 0.31
N GLY A 130 -10.54 -11.13 -0.64
CA GLY A 130 -11.73 -11.93 -0.93
C GLY A 130 -12.95 -11.52 -0.10
N ASP A 131 -14.10 -12.14 -0.37
CA ASP A 131 -15.41 -11.72 0.16
C ASP A 131 -15.57 -11.88 1.68
N GLN A 132 -14.71 -12.66 2.33
CA GLN A 132 -14.72 -12.81 3.79
C GLN A 132 -14.28 -11.54 4.53
N PHE A 133 -13.67 -10.57 3.84
CA PHE A 133 -13.20 -9.32 4.44
C PHE A 133 -14.11 -8.13 4.07
N LYS A 134 -14.41 -7.31 5.07
CA LYS A 134 -15.07 -6.01 4.90
C LYS A 134 -14.03 -4.89 4.93
N ILE A 135 -13.89 -4.18 3.82
CA ILE A 135 -12.88 -3.13 3.67
C ILE A 135 -13.54 -1.76 3.82
N VAL A 136 -12.92 -0.87 4.59
CA VAL A 136 -13.33 0.55 4.70
C VAL A 136 -12.12 1.39 4.33
N GLY A 137 -12.22 2.16 3.25
CA GLY A 137 -11.13 3.01 2.80
C GLY A 137 -11.16 4.40 3.43
N PHE A 138 -9.97 4.90 3.77
CA PHE A 138 -9.75 6.24 4.31
C PHE A 138 -8.65 6.92 3.49
N GLY A 139 -9.02 7.98 2.77
CA GLY A 139 -8.10 8.80 1.99
C GLY A 139 -7.58 9.97 2.81
N SER A 140 -6.26 10.09 2.98
CA SER A 140 -5.65 11.30 3.50
C SER A 140 -5.71 12.41 2.44
N PRO A 141 -6.03 13.65 2.82
CA PRO A 141 -6.09 14.76 1.88
C PRO A 141 -4.74 15.00 1.23
N LEU A 142 -4.71 15.32 -0.06
CA LEU A 142 -3.48 15.66 -0.78
C LEU A 142 -3.31 17.16 -0.89
N THR A 143 -2.08 17.64 -0.63
CA THR A 143 -1.76 19.06 -0.79
C THR A 143 -1.35 19.45 -2.22
N LEU A 144 -1.39 18.50 -3.15
CA LEU A 144 -1.05 18.72 -4.55
C LEU A 144 -2.16 19.53 -5.27
N ARG A 145 -1.77 20.56 -6.03
CA ARG A 145 -2.70 21.47 -6.74
C ARG A 145 -2.33 21.60 -8.23
N GLY A 146 -3.29 22.09 -9.04
CA GLY A 146 -3.11 22.40 -10.46
C GLY A 146 -2.72 21.19 -11.32
N LYS A 147 -1.95 21.45 -12.40
CA LYS A 147 -1.53 20.44 -13.39
C LYS A 147 -0.84 19.21 -12.78
N GLY A 148 -0.13 19.38 -11.67
CA GLY A 148 0.49 18.26 -10.96
C GLY A 148 -0.54 17.27 -10.41
N ARG A 149 -1.63 17.79 -9.83
CA ARG A 149 -2.74 17.00 -9.31
C ARG A 149 -3.48 16.30 -10.44
N GLU A 150 -3.83 17.02 -11.50
CA GLU A 150 -4.51 16.47 -12.67
C GLU A 150 -3.74 15.29 -13.29
N LYS A 151 -2.42 15.47 -13.48
CA LYS A 151 -1.56 14.40 -13.98
C LYS A 151 -1.50 13.19 -13.04
N PHE A 152 -1.58 13.41 -11.73
CA PHE A 152 -1.59 12.32 -10.76
C PHE A 152 -2.93 11.57 -10.79
N ILE A 153 -4.06 12.28 -10.86
CA ILE A 153 -5.40 11.70 -11.03
C ILE A 153 -5.45 10.85 -12.30
N SER A 154 -5.11 11.42 -13.46
CA SER A 154 -5.17 10.73 -14.75
C SER A 154 -4.33 9.44 -14.75
N ARG A 155 -3.14 9.45 -14.13
CA ARG A 155 -2.30 8.24 -14.00
C ARG A 155 -2.90 7.19 -13.07
N GLU A 156 -3.61 7.60 -12.02
CA GLU A 156 -4.27 6.66 -11.11
C GLU A 156 -5.55 6.09 -11.73
N GLU A 157 -6.27 6.85 -12.55
CA GLU A 157 -7.40 6.39 -13.36
C GLU A 157 -6.96 5.36 -14.40
N GLU A 158 -5.90 5.65 -15.17
CA GLU A 158 -5.33 4.70 -16.13
C GLU A 158 -4.96 3.37 -15.45
N LYS A 159 -4.29 3.44 -14.29
CA LYS A 159 -3.96 2.24 -13.52
C LYS A 159 -5.19 1.54 -12.98
N TYR A 160 -6.22 2.28 -12.54
CA TYR A 160 -7.46 1.71 -12.07
C TYR A 160 -8.12 0.88 -13.18
N ASP A 161 -8.23 1.46 -14.37
CA ASP A 161 -8.82 0.78 -15.53
C ASP A 161 -8.02 -0.45 -15.93
N LEU A 162 -6.69 -0.38 -15.93
CA LEU A 162 -5.85 -1.55 -16.19
C LEU A 162 -6.02 -2.65 -15.13
N THR A 163 -6.15 -2.27 -13.86
CA THR A 163 -6.40 -3.21 -12.77
C THR A 163 -7.75 -3.92 -12.95
N ILE A 164 -8.84 -3.20 -13.23
CA ILE A 164 -10.18 -3.79 -13.36
C ILE A 164 -10.33 -4.54 -14.68
N ASN A 165 -10.02 -3.88 -15.79
CA ASN A 165 -10.39 -4.38 -17.10
C ASN A 165 -9.41 -5.40 -17.67
N LYS A 166 -8.21 -5.52 -17.10
CA LYS A 166 -7.21 -6.48 -17.59
C LYS A 166 -6.76 -7.47 -16.54
N LEU A 167 -6.32 -6.99 -15.38
CA LEU A 167 -5.81 -7.89 -14.34
C LEU A 167 -6.95 -8.73 -13.74
N PHE A 168 -7.97 -8.09 -13.19
CA PHE A 168 -9.03 -8.79 -12.44
C PHE A 168 -10.01 -9.58 -13.30
N LYS A 169 -10.01 -9.40 -14.63
CA LYS A 169 -10.72 -10.32 -15.54
C LYS A 169 -10.11 -11.72 -15.59
N LYS A 170 -8.82 -11.87 -15.25
CA LYS A 170 -8.10 -13.15 -15.33
C LYS A 170 -8.03 -13.91 -14.00
N TYR A 171 -8.38 -13.25 -12.90
CA TYR A 171 -8.21 -13.80 -11.55
C TYR A 171 -9.51 -13.66 -10.78
N GLN A 172 -9.91 -14.73 -10.11
CA GLN A 172 -11.07 -14.70 -9.24
C GLN A 172 -10.77 -13.87 -7.98
N LYS A 173 -11.81 -13.25 -7.42
CA LYS A 173 -11.70 -12.57 -6.13
C LYS A 173 -11.30 -13.57 -5.05
N GLY A 174 -10.31 -13.21 -4.25
CA GLY A 174 -9.69 -14.07 -3.23
C GLY A 174 -8.52 -14.93 -3.73
N ASP A 175 -8.21 -14.97 -5.03
CA ASP A 175 -7.07 -15.69 -5.58
C ASP A 175 -5.73 -14.95 -5.34
N ASP A 176 -5.34 -14.84 -4.07
CA ASP A 176 -4.10 -14.16 -3.67
C ASP A 176 -2.84 -14.89 -4.17
N ARG A 177 -2.93 -16.20 -4.43
CA ARG A 177 -1.83 -16.99 -5.00
C ARG A 177 -1.60 -16.65 -6.49
N GLY A 178 -2.65 -16.67 -7.31
CA GLY A 178 -2.57 -16.31 -8.72
C GLY A 178 -2.15 -14.86 -8.93
N LEU A 179 -2.67 -13.94 -8.10
CA LEU A 179 -2.26 -12.53 -8.12
C LEU A 179 -0.80 -12.34 -7.68
N LEU A 180 -0.31 -13.11 -6.70
CA LEU A 180 1.10 -13.06 -6.30
C LEU A 180 2.03 -13.62 -7.40
N GLU A 181 1.61 -14.66 -8.10
CA GLU A 181 2.32 -15.21 -9.28
C GLU A 181 2.38 -14.17 -10.41
N PHE A 182 1.27 -13.49 -10.70
CA PHE A 182 1.23 -12.36 -11.62
C PHE A 182 2.21 -11.26 -11.20
N ASP A 183 2.15 -10.82 -9.95
CA ASP A 183 2.99 -9.74 -9.43
C ASP A 183 4.49 -10.06 -9.58
N LYS A 184 4.89 -11.29 -9.27
CA LYS A 184 6.27 -11.77 -9.47
C LYS A 184 6.70 -11.62 -10.92
N ARG A 185 5.90 -12.14 -11.87
CA ARG A 185 6.17 -12.05 -13.32
C ARG A 185 6.22 -10.59 -13.78
N PHE A 186 5.26 -9.78 -13.33
CA PHE A 186 5.19 -8.35 -13.64
C PHE A 186 6.45 -7.60 -13.20
N ARG A 187 6.92 -7.83 -11.96
CA ARG A 187 8.15 -7.22 -11.46
C ARG A 187 9.40 -7.67 -12.21
N VAL A 188 9.50 -8.95 -12.57
CA VAL A 188 10.64 -9.48 -13.37
C VAL A 188 10.67 -8.83 -14.75
N SER A 189 9.54 -8.82 -15.46
CA SER A 189 9.41 -8.17 -16.77
C SER A 189 9.71 -6.68 -16.70
N THR A 190 9.26 -6.01 -15.64
CA THR A 190 9.53 -4.59 -15.38
C THR A 190 11.00 -4.29 -15.20
N LYS A 191 11.69 -5.08 -14.37
CA LYS A 191 13.14 -4.96 -14.19
C LYS A 191 13.90 -5.18 -15.50
N LYS A 192 13.48 -6.16 -16.33
CA LYS A 192 14.11 -6.43 -17.64
C LYS A 192 13.91 -5.28 -18.63
N HIS A 193 12.69 -4.76 -18.74
CA HIS A 193 12.37 -3.68 -19.68
C HIS A 193 13.02 -2.34 -19.30
N ILE A 194 13.09 -2.01 -18.00
CA ILE A 194 13.82 -0.82 -17.54
C ILE A 194 15.31 -0.94 -17.88
N LYS A 195 15.91 -2.13 -17.68
CA LYS A 195 17.32 -2.36 -18.03
C LYS A 195 17.60 -2.21 -19.52
N SER A 196 16.61 -2.43 -20.39
CA SER A 196 16.71 -2.23 -21.83
C SER A 196 16.28 -0.82 -22.29
N GLY A 197 16.22 0.17 -21.39
CA GLY A 197 15.84 1.55 -21.72
C GLY A 197 14.34 1.78 -21.96
N GLY A 198 13.50 0.78 -21.67
CA GLY A 198 12.07 0.84 -21.92
C GLY A 198 11.28 1.56 -20.82
N ASN A 199 10.11 2.10 -21.19
CA ASN A 199 9.20 2.76 -20.26
C ASN A 199 8.38 1.72 -19.47
N PRO A 200 8.48 1.67 -18.13
CA PRO A 200 7.81 0.67 -17.31
C PRO A 200 6.28 0.68 -17.41
N ASN A 201 5.67 1.81 -17.76
CA ASN A 201 4.21 1.90 -17.91
C ASN A 201 3.69 1.08 -19.10
N THR A 202 4.52 0.80 -20.11
CA THR A 202 4.12 0.03 -21.30
C THR A 202 3.99 -1.47 -21.04
N ILE A 203 4.50 -1.93 -19.90
CA ILE A 203 4.64 -3.36 -19.62
C ILE A 203 3.32 -3.96 -19.20
N LEU A 204 2.51 -3.23 -18.42
CA LEU A 204 1.21 -3.74 -17.97
C LEU A 204 0.34 -4.12 -19.16
N HIS A 205 0.44 -3.39 -20.28
CA HIS A 205 -0.24 -3.73 -21.54
C HIS A 205 0.24 -5.01 -22.23
N LYS A 206 1.47 -5.48 -21.96
CA LYS A 206 2.08 -6.64 -22.63
C LYS A 206 1.87 -7.95 -21.89
N ILE A 207 1.68 -7.90 -20.57
CA ILE A 207 1.57 -9.08 -19.71
C ILE A 207 0.19 -9.26 -19.07
N THR A 208 -0.70 -8.29 -19.28
CA THR A 208 -2.15 -8.47 -19.10
C THR A 208 -2.79 -8.58 -20.47
#